data_AF-A0A9Q3V3H7-F1
#
_entry.id   AF-A0A9Q3V3H7-F1
#
_cell.length_a   1.000
_cell.length_b   1.000
_cell.length_c   1.000
_cell.angle_alpha   90.00
_cell.angle_beta   90.00
_cell.angle_gamma   90.00
#
_symmetry.space_group_name_H-M   'P 1'
#
loop_
_entity.id
_entity.type
_entity.pdbx_description
1 polymer ?
#
loop_
_entity_poly.entity_id
_entity_poly.type
_entity_poly.pdbx_seq_one_letter_code
_entity_poly.pdbx_strand_id
1 'polypeptide(L)'
;MKPNFKKIIVAAVFLSCSQFADAQFISASDTSESSVKKYQNIIEANKEVVTFIEYSMVEKGLPKHLRNLALIESHFNRNVTSSAGAVGVWQFMTAHANQYGLTEDRRNDLYRSTKTAAVSLKNLYKKYNNWVTVVAAYNCGEGNIAKAMQAANSTQYHVFSKYLPAETINHVKKYLNACYATGELSLVLDNYNNARTIALLNTRNTNATEIPLSETEINAGFKLNVIADELKIEMNDLLSWNPEIVSTLEADGESKFFLPTDLMPDFLMKKNAILSKSIRTK
;
A
#
# COMPACT_ATOMS: atom_id res chain seq x y z
N MET A 1 -5.61 -9.38 45.24
CA MET A 1 -6.57 -9.50 44.11
C MET A 1 -5.79 -10.09 42.94
N LYS A 2 -6.06 -11.34 42.53
CA LYS A 2 -5.30 -12.02 41.49
C LYS A 2 -5.71 -11.49 40.10
N PRO A 3 -4.78 -11.14 39.19
CA PRO A 3 -5.14 -10.80 37.82
C PRO A 3 -5.71 -12.02 37.10
N ASN A 4 -6.84 -11.83 36.42
CA ASN A 4 -7.56 -12.84 35.66
C ASN A 4 -6.92 -12.95 34.27
N PHE A 5 -5.99 -13.90 34.08
CA PHE A 5 -5.35 -14.18 32.80
C PHE A 5 -6.37 -14.78 31.83
N LYS A 6 -6.97 -13.92 30.99
CA LYS A 6 -7.66 -14.40 29.78
C LYS A 6 -6.60 -14.98 28.83
N LYS A 7 -6.89 -16.18 28.34
CA LYS A 7 -6.01 -17.03 27.55
C LYS A 7 -5.42 -16.27 26.35
N ILE A 8 -4.11 -16.06 26.37
CA ILE A 8 -3.34 -15.66 25.19
C ILE A 8 -3.20 -16.92 24.33
N ILE A 9 -3.83 -16.94 23.15
CA ILE A 9 -3.58 -17.98 22.15
C ILE A 9 -2.27 -17.59 21.46
N VAL A 10 -1.16 -18.13 21.96
CA VAL A 10 0.14 -18.06 21.28
C VAL A 10 0.08 -19.05 20.11
N ALA A 11 -0.15 -18.54 18.91
CA ALA A 11 0.12 -19.30 17.70
C ALA A 11 1.65 -19.36 17.52
N ALA A 12 2.28 -20.40 18.05
CA ALA A 12 3.70 -20.66 17.85
C ALA A 12 3.95 -21.02 16.37
N VAL A 13 4.18 -20.00 15.55
CA VAL A 13 4.75 -20.19 14.22
C VAL A 13 6.24 -20.39 14.44
N PHE A 14 6.68 -21.66 14.45
CA PHE A 14 8.09 -21.99 14.28
C PHE A 14 8.52 -21.49 12.90
N LEU A 15 9.04 -20.27 12.84
CA LEU A 15 9.76 -19.77 11.68
C LEU A 15 11.09 -20.50 11.61
N SER A 16 11.11 -21.57 10.83
CA SER A 16 12.36 -22.03 10.21
C SER A 16 12.99 -20.81 9.54
N CYS A 17 14.19 -20.44 10.02
CA CYS A 17 14.99 -19.33 9.56
C CYS A 17 15.44 -19.58 8.11
N SER A 18 14.53 -19.37 7.16
CA SER A 18 14.81 -19.43 5.71
C SER A 18 13.75 -18.74 4.84
N GLN A 19 12.75 -18.07 5.43
CA GLN A 19 11.78 -17.26 4.68
C GLN A 19 11.78 -15.78 5.09
N PHE A 20 12.97 -15.18 5.21
CA PHE A 20 13.12 -13.74 5.00
C PHE A 20 13.54 -13.52 3.54
N ALA A 21 12.64 -13.85 2.62
CA ALA A 21 12.79 -13.48 1.22
C ALA A 21 11.84 -12.31 0.93
N ASP A 22 12.42 -11.13 0.76
CA ASP A 22 11.86 -9.95 0.10
C ASP A 22 10.59 -9.33 0.68
N ALA A 23 10.64 -8.93 1.96
CA ALA A 23 9.85 -7.79 2.41
C ALA A 23 10.52 -6.49 1.96
N GLN A 24 10.65 -6.26 0.65
CA GLN A 24 10.91 -4.91 0.16
C GLN A 24 9.61 -4.13 0.28
N PHE A 25 9.65 -3.11 1.14
CA PHE A 25 8.69 -2.02 1.15
C PHE A 25 8.33 -1.62 -0.29
N ILE A 26 7.07 -1.25 -0.50
CA ILE A 26 6.61 -0.79 -1.81
C ILE A 26 7.54 0.34 -2.28
N SER A 27 8.19 0.15 -3.42
CA SER A 27 9.18 1.08 -3.96
C SER A 27 9.15 1.07 -5.49
N ALA A 28 9.74 2.09 -6.10
CA ALA A 28 9.99 2.09 -7.53
C ALA A 28 11.10 1.08 -7.85
N SER A 29 10.82 0.14 -8.76
CA SER A 29 11.75 -0.92 -9.15
C SER A 29 12.71 -0.49 -10.27
N ASP A 30 12.34 0.52 -11.07
CA ASP A 30 13.17 1.06 -12.13
C ASP A 30 13.19 2.59 -12.03
N THR A 31 14.33 3.10 -11.56
CA THR A 31 14.63 4.51 -11.34
C THR A 31 15.75 4.99 -12.27
N SER A 32 16.03 4.24 -13.35
CA SER A 32 17.08 4.59 -14.31
C SER A 32 16.76 5.89 -15.05
N GLU A 33 17.79 6.67 -15.37
CA GLU A 33 17.62 7.95 -16.06
C GLU A 33 16.91 7.80 -17.42
N SER A 34 17.18 6.71 -18.13
CA SER A 34 16.50 6.39 -19.40
C SER A 34 15.00 6.15 -19.21
N SER A 35 14.59 5.40 -18.19
CA SER A 35 13.18 5.16 -17.88
C SER A 35 12.48 6.43 -17.39
N VAL A 36 13.15 7.25 -16.58
CA VAL A 36 12.63 8.56 -16.15
C VAL A 36 12.39 9.47 -17.37
N LYS A 37 13.41 9.63 -18.23
CA LYS A 37 13.29 10.43 -19.46
C LYS A 37 12.19 9.91 -20.37
N LYS A 38 12.03 8.60 -20.50
CA LYS A 38 10.95 8.00 -21.28
C LYS A 38 9.57 8.47 -20.80
N TYR A 39 9.27 8.37 -19.51
CA TYR A 39 7.98 8.82 -18.98
C TYR A 39 7.78 10.34 -19.15
N GLN A 40 8.81 11.13 -18.88
CA GLN A 40 8.76 12.59 -19.03
C GLN A 40 8.52 13.01 -20.48
N ASN A 41 9.20 12.38 -21.44
CA ASN A 41 9.02 12.65 -22.87
C ASN A 41 7.59 12.32 -23.34
N ILE A 42 7.01 11.23 -22.86
CA ILE A 42 5.62 10.85 -23.20
C ILE A 42 4.64 11.87 -22.62
N ILE A 43 4.85 12.34 -21.40
CA ILE A 43 4.03 13.38 -20.77
C ILE A 43 4.12 14.68 -21.56
N GLU A 44 5.33 15.14 -21.89
CA GLU A 44 5.53 16.40 -22.62
C GLU A 44 4.91 16.33 -24.02
N ALA A 45 5.07 15.21 -24.72
CA ALA A 45 4.46 15.00 -26.04
C ALA A 45 2.91 14.98 -26.01
N ASN A 46 2.29 14.76 -24.84
CA ASN A 46 0.84 14.67 -24.67
C ASN A 46 0.29 15.75 -23.71
N LYS A 47 0.99 16.88 -23.59
CA LYS A 47 0.74 17.92 -22.56
C LYS A 47 -0.71 18.38 -22.44
N GLU A 48 -1.42 18.57 -23.55
CA GLU A 48 -2.83 18.99 -23.53
C GLU A 48 -3.74 17.92 -22.89
N VAL A 49 -3.57 16.66 -23.29
CA VAL A 49 -4.31 15.51 -22.73
C VAL A 49 -3.98 15.33 -21.26
N VAL A 50 -2.69 15.44 -20.90
CA VAL A 50 -2.23 15.36 -19.51
C VAL A 50 -2.87 16.45 -18.66
N THR A 51 -2.83 17.70 -19.12
CA THR A 51 -3.41 18.84 -18.40
C THR A 51 -4.91 18.65 -18.18
N PHE A 52 -5.63 18.17 -19.20
CA PHE A 52 -7.06 17.86 -19.08
C PHE A 52 -7.33 16.76 -18.04
N ILE A 53 -6.54 15.69 -18.03
CA ILE A 53 -6.67 14.61 -17.05
C ILE A 53 -6.39 15.12 -15.64
N GLU A 54 -5.29 15.85 -15.43
CA GLU A 54 -4.95 16.41 -14.12
C GLU A 54 -6.03 17.33 -13.59
N TYR A 55 -6.54 18.25 -14.43
CA TYR A 55 -7.66 19.12 -14.08
C TYR A 55 -8.89 18.31 -13.67
N SER A 56 -9.25 17.29 -14.46
CA SER A 56 -10.41 16.44 -14.19
C SER A 56 -10.28 15.65 -12.88
N MET A 57 -9.07 15.20 -12.52
CA MET A 57 -8.80 14.55 -11.23
C MET A 57 -8.99 15.53 -10.08
N VAL A 58 -8.35 16.70 -10.17
CA VAL A 58 -8.41 17.74 -9.13
C VAL A 58 -9.85 18.22 -8.89
N GLU A 59 -10.63 18.44 -9.95
CA GLU A 59 -12.05 18.82 -9.86
C GLU A 59 -12.90 17.81 -9.06
N LYS A 60 -12.50 16.53 -9.05
CA LYS A 60 -13.17 15.46 -8.30
C LYS A 60 -12.60 15.20 -6.90
N GLY A 61 -11.60 15.99 -6.50
CA GLY A 61 -10.87 15.83 -5.23
C GLY A 61 -9.89 14.67 -5.26
N LEU A 62 -9.38 14.32 -6.45
CA LEU A 62 -8.41 13.25 -6.65
C LEU A 62 -7.02 13.84 -6.95
N PRO A 63 -5.93 13.14 -6.58
CA PRO A 63 -4.58 13.63 -6.81
C PRO A 63 -4.19 13.54 -8.30
N LYS A 64 -3.44 14.54 -8.76
CA LYS A 64 -2.96 14.64 -10.14
C LYS A 64 -2.12 13.45 -10.61
N HIS A 65 -1.40 12.78 -9.69
CA HIS A 65 -0.53 11.65 -10.01
C HIS A 65 -1.31 10.46 -10.62
N LEU A 66 -2.65 10.42 -10.50
CA LEU A 66 -3.47 9.40 -11.16
C LEU A 66 -3.45 9.47 -12.68
N ARG A 67 -2.98 10.56 -13.29
CA ARG A 67 -2.62 10.60 -14.72
C ARG A 67 -1.63 9.49 -15.09
N ASN A 68 -0.82 9.03 -14.14
CA ASN A 68 0.17 7.98 -14.37
C ASN A 68 -0.49 6.63 -14.67
N LEU A 69 -1.77 6.42 -14.33
CA LEU A 69 -2.53 5.27 -14.84
C LEU A 69 -2.71 5.36 -16.36
N ALA A 70 -3.23 6.48 -16.87
CA ALA A 70 -3.34 6.70 -18.32
C ALA A 70 -1.99 6.63 -19.06
N LEU A 71 -0.90 7.05 -18.39
CA LEU A 71 0.45 6.91 -18.91
C LEU A 71 0.85 5.43 -19.11
N ILE A 72 0.66 4.58 -18.10
CA ILE A 72 1.10 3.17 -18.17
C ILE A 72 0.13 2.27 -18.95
N GLU A 73 -1.14 2.67 -19.07
CA GLU A 73 -2.18 1.93 -19.79
C GLU A 73 -2.07 2.12 -21.30
N SER A 74 -1.90 3.37 -21.77
CA SER A 74 -1.92 3.65 -23.22
C SER A 74 -0.92 4.67 -23.70
N HIS A 75 -0.08 5.22 -22.81
CA HIS A 75 0.74 6.39 -23.11
C HIS A 75 -0.12 7.56 -23.62
N PHE A 76 -1.31 7.74 -23.04
CA PHE A 76 -2.32 8.72 -23.43
C PHE A 76 -2.92 8.52 -24.84
N ASN A 77 -2.67 7.38 -25.49
CA ASN A 77 -3.25 7.07 -26.79
C ASN A 77 -4.73 6.68 -26.66
N ARG A 78 -5.59 7.45 -27.31
CA ARG A 78 -7.05 7.24 -27.36
C ARG A 78 -7.50 6.13 -28.31
N ASN A 79 -6.66 5.72 -29.26
CA ASN A 79 -7.02 4.79 -30.33
C ASN A 79 -6.43 3.38 -30.10
N VAL A 80 -5.91 3.09 -28.90
CA VAL A 80 -5.33 1.79 -28.60
C VAL A 80 -6.38 0.82 -28.07
N THR A 81 -6.31 -0.42 -28.55
CA THR A 81 -7.12 -1.54 -28.09
C THR A 81 -6.19 -2.69 -27.69
N SER A 82 -6.30 -3.20 -26.46
CA SER A 82 -5.52 -4.36 -26.04
C SER A 82 -6.04 -5.65 -26.68
N SER A 83 -5.23 -6.71 -26.65
CA SER A 83 -5.65 -8.06 -27.09
C SER A 83 -6.85 -8.60 -26.30
N ALA A 84 -7.04 -8.15 -25.06
CA ALA A 84 -8.18 -8.51 -24.22
C ALA A 84 -9.42 -7.63 -24.47
N GLY A 85 -9.32 -6.59 -25.32
CA GLY A 85 -10.43 -5.70 -25.66
C GLY A 85 -10.57 -4.47 -24.76
N ALA A 86 -9.52 -4.10 -24.02
CA ALA A 86 -9.46 -2.83 -23.29
C ALA A 86 -9.25 -1.67 -24.26
N VAL A 87 -9.95 -0.53 -24.11
CA VAL A 87 -9.98 0.54 -25.13
C VAL A 87 -9.62 1.91 -24.55
N GLY A 88 -8.86 2.67 -25.33
CA GLY A 88 -8.66 4.11 -25.14
C GLY A 88 -7.63 4.46 -24.07
N VAL A 89 -7.67 5.73 -23.64
CA VAL A 89 -6.70 6.34 -22.73
C VAL A 89 -6.59 5.60 -21.39
N TRP A 90 -7.72 5.12 -20.90
CA TRP A 90 -7.86 4.49 -19.59
C TRP A 90 -7.91 2.96 -19.66
N GLN A 91 -7.77 2.38 -20.87
CA GLN A 91 -7.87 0.95 -21.12
C GLN A 91 -9.06 0.29 -20.40
N PHE A 92 -10.25 0.89 -20.54
CA PHE A 92 -11.43 0.30 -19.93
C PHE A 92 -11.81 -1.00 -20.62
N MET A 93 -12.09 -2.04 -19.84
CA MET A 93 -12.86 -3.21 -20.29
C MET A 93 -14.35 -2.87 -20.38
N THR A 94 -15.09 -3.50 -21.29
CA THR A 94 -16.54 -3.23 -21.49
C THR A 94 -17.34 -3.41 -20.20
N ALA A 95 -17.08 -4.49 -19.45
CA ALA A 95 -17.78 -4.75 -18.19
C ALA A 95 -17.56 -3.64 -17.16
N HIS A 96 -16.31 -3.17 -17.01
CA HIS A 96 -15.98 -2.07 -16.09
C HIS A 96 -16.60 -0.76 -16.55
N ALA A 97 -16.54 -0.43 -17.85
CA ALA A 97 -17.14 0.77 -18.41
C ALA A 97 -18.67 0.83 -18.18
N ASN A 98 -19.36 -0.30 -18.39
CA ASN A 98 -20.79 -0.41 -18.23
C ASN A 98 -21.25 -0.18 -16.78
N GLN A 99 -20.47 -0.58 -15.77
CA GLN A 99 -20.77 -0.31 -14.35
C GLN A 99 -20.93 1.18 -14.04
N TYR A 100 -20.30 2.04 -14.84
CA TYR A 100 -20.32 3.49 -14.69
C TYR A 100 -21.10 4.20 -15.81
N GLY A 101 -21.91 3.46 -16.58
CA GLY A 101 -22.73 4.00 -17.66
C GLY A 101 -21.95 4.48 -18.89
N LEU A 102 -20.70 4.03 -19.05
CA LEU A 102 -19.90 4.29 -20.25
C LEU A 102 -20.11 3.16 -21.26
N THR A 103 -20.88 3.46 -22.32
CA THR A 103 -21.13 2.50 -23.40
C THR A 103 -19.86 2.19 -24.18
N GLU A 104 -19.84 1.01 -24.82
CA GLU A 104 -18.66 0.47 -25.49
C GLU A 104 -18.04 1.41 -26.55
N ASP A 105 -18.88 2.06 -27.34
CA ASP A 105 -18.53 3.02 -28.39
C ASP A 105 -17.85 4.29 -27.86
N ARG A 106 -17.96 4.56 -26.55
CA ARG A 106 -17.50 5.80 -25.91
C ARG A 106 -16.22 5.61 -25.09
N ARG A 107 -15.64 4.40 -25.05
CA ARG A 107 -14.43 4.13 -24.26
C ARG A 107 -13.18 4.86 -24.75
N ASN A 108 -13.14 5.25 -26.03
CA ASN A 108 -12.06 6.04 -26.63
C ASN A 108 -12.29 7.57 -26.54
N ASP A 109 -13.45 8.03 -26.09
CA ASP A 109 -13.76 9.44 -25.89
C ASP A 109 -13.03 9.92 -24.64
N LEU A 110 -12.06 10.83 -24.82
CA LEU A 110 -11.20 11.31 -23.73
C LEU A 110 -12.01 11.93 -22.59
N TYR A 111 -13.03 12.73 -22.89
CA TYR A 111 -13.82 13.42 -21.87
C TYR A 111 -14.66 12.44 -21.05
N ARG A 112 -15.41 11.58 -21.74
CA ARG A 112 -16.31 10.61 -21.11
C ARG A 112 -15.53 9.55 -20.34
N SER A 113 -14.48 8.99 -20.93
CA SER A 113 -13.63 8.00 -20.26
C SER A 113 -12.93 8.59 -19.03
N THR A 114 -12.40 9.81 -19.10
CA THR A 114 -11.74 10.46 -17.95
C THR A 114 -12.72 10.74 -16.81
N LYS A 115 -13.93 11.20 -17.13
CA LYS A 115 -14.99 11.37 -16.12
C LYS A 115 -15.34 10.05 -15.44
N THR A 116 -15.46 8.97 -16.21
CA THR A 116 -15.70 7.62 -15.68
C THR A 116 -14.53 7.13 -14.82
N ALA A 117 -13.29 7.33 -15.26
CA ALA A 117 -12.09 6.96 -14.51
C ALA A 117 -12.04 7.68 -13.16
N ALA A 118 -12.31 8.98 -13.12
CA ALA A 118 -12.34 9.73 -11.86
C ALA A 118 -13.38 9.17 -10.89
N VAL A 119 -14.60 8.84 -11.36
CA VAL A 119 -15.64 8.24 -10.50
C VAL A 119 -15.21 6.86 -10.00
N SER A 120 -14.69 6.01 -10.89
CA SER A 120 -14.21 4.66 -10.54
C SER A 120 -13.08 4.72 -9.51
N LEU A 121 -12.05 5.53 -9.75
CA LEU A 121 -10.91 5.71 -8.85
C LEU A 121 -11.33 6.26 -7.48
N LYS A 122 -12.30 7.18 -7.45
CA LYS A 122 -12.86 7.70 -6.20
C LYS A 122 -13.58 6.61 -5.39
N ASN A 123 -14.33 5.74 -6.06
CA ASN A 123 -15.03 4.64 -5.41
C ASN A 123 -14.05 3.58 -4.88
N LEU A 124 -13.05 3.22 -5.68
CA LEU A 124 -11.98 2.32 -5.25
C LEU A 124 -11.22 2.90 -4.04
N TYR A 125 -10.91 4.20 -4.07
CA TYR A 125 -10.21 4.85 -2.96
C TYR A 125 -11.07 4.89 -1.69
N LYS A 126 -12.38 5.16 -1.81
CA LYS A 126 -13.30 5.07 -0.67
C LYS A 126 -13.29 3.69 -0.02
N LYS A 127 -13.11 2.63 -0.81
CA LYS A 127 -13.08 1.24 -0.33
C LYS A 127 -11.74 0.85 0.31
N TYR A 128 -10.63 1.15 -0.36
CA TYR A 128 -9.31 0.66 0.03
C TYR A 128 -8.46 1.66 0.82
N ASN A 129 -8.84 2.94 0.77
CA ASN A 129 -8.21 4.05 1.48
C ASN A 129 -6.70 4.23 1.20
N ASN A 130 -6.18 3.62 0.12
CA ASN A 130 -4.80 3.79 -0.29
C ASN A 130 -4.62 3.61 -1.81
N TRP A 131 -3.74 4.41 -2.43
CA TRP A 131 -3.58 4.41 -3.88
C TRP A 131 -2.95 3.12 -4.43
N VAL A 132 -2.12 2.42 -3.66
CA VAL A 132 -1.45 1.21 -4.15
C VAL A 132 -2.44 0.08 -4.37
N THR A 133 -3.34 -0.17 -3.41
CA THR A 133 -4.42 -1.13 -3.58
C THR A 133 -5.43 -0.67 -4.63
N VAL A 134 -5.70 0.63 -4.75
CA VAL A 134 -6.57 1.17 -5.83
C VAL A 134 -6.02 0.84 -7.21
N VAL A 135 -4.71 1.04 -7.44
CA VAL A 135 -4.05 0.74 -8.72
C VAL A 135 -4.09 -0.76 -9.02
N ALA A 136 -3.91 -1.60 -8.01
CA ALA A 136 -4.05 -3.05 -8.17
C ALA A 136 -5.49 -3.43 -8.54
N ALA A 137 -6.48 -2.87 -7.83
CA ALA A 137 -7.90 -3.11 -8.05
C ALA A 137 -8.39 -2.61 -9.41
N TYR A 138 -7.81 -1.51 -9.91
CA TYR A 138 -8.13 -0.97 -11.23
C TYR A 138 -7.78 -1.98 -12.35
N ASN A 139 -6.62 -2.65 -12.22
CA ASN A 139 -6.16 -3.63 -13.20
C ASN A 139 -6.86 -4.99 -13.08
N CYS A 140 -6.94 -5.58 -11.88
CA CYS A 140 -7.47 -6.94 -11.73
C CYS A 140 -8.91 -7.02 -11.23
N GLY A 141 -9.52 -5.90 -10.86
CA GLY A 141 -10.86 -5.85 -10.30
C GLY A 141 -10.92 -6.18 -8.80
N GLU A 142 -11.93 -5.62 -8.14
CA GLU A 142 -12.13 -5.73 -6.68
C GLU A 142 -12.29 -7.17 -6.18
N GLY A 143 -12.86 -8.06 -6.99
CA GLY A 143 -13.06 -9.46 -6.64
C GLY A 143 -11.74 -10.23 -6.49
N ASN A 144 -10.75 -9.93 -7.33
CA ASN A 144 -9.42 -10.53 -7.23
C ASN A 144 -8.65 -9.98 -6.02
N ILE A 145 -8.80 -8.69 -5.72
CA ILE A 145 -8.27 -8.10 -4.48
C ILE A 145 -8.88 -8.78 -3.25
N ALA A 146 -10.20 -8.99 -3.22
CA ALA A 146 -10.86 -9.64 -2.10
C ALA A 146 -10.35 -11.08 -1.88
N LYS A 147 -10.20 -11.86 -2.97
CA LYS A 147 -9.62 -13.22 -2.91
C LYS A 147 -8.18 -13.21 -2.38
N ALA A 148 -7.35 -12.28 -2.85
CA ALA A 148 -5.97 -12.16 -2.40
C ALA A 148 -5.88 -11.77 -0.92
N MET A 149 -6.67 -10.79 -0.47
CA MET A 149 -6.76 -10.39 0.94
C MET A 149 -7.20 -11.55 1.84
N GLN A 150 -8.20 -12.33 1.40
CA GLN A 150 -8.67 -13.51 2.12
C GLN A 150 -7.58 -14.58 2.23
N ALA A 151 -6.88 -14.89 1.13
CA ALA A 151 -5.79 -15.86 1.12
C ALA A 151 -4.60 -15.43 1.99
N ALA A 152 -4.37 -14.12 2.10
CA ALA A 152 -3.30 -13.54 2.90
C ALA A 152 -3.67 -13.34 4.38
N ASN A 153 -4.95 -13.42 4.72
CA ASN A 153 -5.50 -12.95 5.99
C ASN A 153 -5.00 -11.53 6.36
N SER A 154 -4.92 -10.64 5.36
CA SER A 154 -4.41 -9.27 5.54
C SER A 154 -4.99 -8.35 4.47
N THR A 155 -5.20 -7.09 4.85
CA THR A 155 -5.62 -6.02 3.95
C THR A 155 -4.43 -5.21 3.41
N GLN A 156 -3.21 -5.57 3.80
CA GLN A 156 -2.00 -4.87 3.39
C GLN A 156 -1.50 -5.37 2.04
N TYR A 157 -1.39 -4.46 1.06
CA TYR A 157 -0.92 -4.82 -0.28
C TYR A 157 0.38 -5.62 -0.29
N HIS A 158 1.41 -5.21 0.47
CA HIS A 158 2.68 -5.95 0.50
C HIS A 158 2.56 -7.39 1.03
N VAL A 159 1.52 -7.70 1.79
CA VAL A 159 1.23 -9.06 2.29
C VAL A 159 0.41 -9.85 1.28
N PHE A 160 -0.68 -9.27 0.75
CA PHE A 160 -1.57 -9.99 -0.16
C PHE A 160 -1.12 -10.01 -1.62
N SER A 161 -0.15 -9.17 -2.01
CA SER A 161 0.32 -9.08 -3.40
C SER A 161 0.87 -10.39 -3.94
N LYS A 162 1.39 -11.28 -3.07
CA LYS A 162 1.86 -12.62 -3.45
C LYS A 162 0.76 -13.54 -4.00
N TYR A 163 -0.50 -13.20 -3.78
CA TYR A 163 -1.67 -13.92 -4.31
C TYR A 163 -2.31 -13.23 -5.51
N LEU A 164 -1.72 -12.13 -6.01
CA LEU A 164 -2.19 -11.45 -7.20
C LEU A 164 -1.55 -12.01 -8.48
N PRO A 165 -2.20 -11.85 -9.65
CA PRO A 165 -1.57 -12.11 -10.94
C PRO A 165 -0.28 -11.30 -11.11
N ALA A 166 0.73 -11.90 -11.76
CA ALA A 166 2.01 -11.23 -12.04
C ALA A 166 1.83 -9.94 -12.85
N GLU A 167 0.84 -9.91 -13.75
CA GLU A 167 0.46 -8.71 -14.51
C GLU A 167 0.09 -7.54 -13.58
N THR A 168 -0.72 -7.79 -12.56
CA THR A 168 -1.18 -6.78 -11.59
C THR A 168 -0.03 -6.28 -10.71
N ILE A 169 0.83 -7.20 -10.24
CA ILE A 169 2.03 -6.82 -9.48
C ILE A 169 2.91 -5.91 -10.34
N ASN A 170 3.11 -6.26 -11.62
CA ASN A 170 3.88 -5.46 -12.57
C ASN A 170 3.20 -4.12 -12.89
N HIS A 171 1.86 -4.09 -12.95
CA HIS A 171 1.08 -2.87 -13.15
C HIS A 171 1.32 -1.86 -12.02
N VAL A 172 1.27 -2.33 -10.77
CA VAL A 172 1.61 -1.49 -9.59
C VAL A 172 3.05 -1.01 -9.66
N LYS A 173 4.03 -1.87 -10.02
CA LYS A 173 5.44 -1.46 -10.18
C LYS A 173 5.60 -0.36 -11.23
N LYS A 174 4.99 -0.53 -12.41
CA LYS A 174 5.00 0.50 -13.47
C LYS A 174 4.45 1.82 -12.98
N TYR A 175 3.34 1.80 -12.24
CA TYR A 175 2.75 3.00 -11.66
C TYR A 175 3.68 3.71 -10.67
N LEU A 176 4.37 2.96 -9.79
CA LEU A 176 5.34 3.52 -8.84
C LEU A 176 6.55 4.11 -9.57
N ASN A 177 7.04 3.45 -10.62
CA ASN A 177 8.13 3.97 -11.46
C ASN A 177 7.73 5.27 -12.17
N ALA A 178 6.49 5.34 -12.67
CA ALA A 178 5.94 6.57 -13.24
C ALA A 178 5.87 7.68 -12.17
N CYS A 179 5.37 7.38 -10.97
CA CYS A 179 5.32 8.34 -9.86
C CYS A 179 6.72 8.79 -9.41
N TYR A 180 7.72 7.92 -9.49
CA TYR A 180 9.12 8.30 -9.27
C TYR A 180 9.59 9.29 -10.32
N ALA A 181 9.39 8.96 -11.61
CA ALA A 181 9.80 9.81 -12.73
C ALA A 181 9.14 11.20 -12.72
N THR A 182 7.95 11.31 -12.13
CA THR A 182 7.18 12.56 -12.02
C THR A 182 7.27 13.23 -10.65
N GLY A 183 8.02 12.65 -9.70
CA GLY A 183 8.29 13.26 -8.39
C GLY A 183 7.17 13.10 -7.35
N GLU A 184 6.16 12.26 -7.56
CA GLU A 184 5.07 12.02 -6.61
C GLU A 184 5.15 10.69 -5.84
N LEU A 185 6.23 9.91 -6.01
CA LEU A 185 6.37 8.61 -5.31
C LEU A 185 6.19 8.73 -3.80
N SER A 186 6.83 9.72 -3.15
CA SER A 186 6.70 9.91 -1.69
C SER A 186 5.25 10.07 -1.26
N LEU A 187 4.45 10.86 -1.99
CA LEU A 187 3.04 11.09 -1.68
C LEU A 187 2.23 9.79 -1.73
N VAL A 188 2.51 8.94 -2.72
CA VAL A 188 1.83 7.63 -2.88
C VAL A 188 2.21 6.68 -1.74
N LEU A 189 3.49 6.65 -1.36
CA LEU A 189 3.97 5.80 -0.26
C LEU A 189 3.48 6.28 1.09
N ASP A 190 3.50 7.59 1.35
CA ASP A 190 2.96 8.19 2.57
C ASP A 190 1.46 7.90 2.72
N ASN A 191 0.71 8.00 1.62
CA ASN A 191 -0.69 7.63 1.60
C ASN A 191 -0.90 6.14 1.98
N TYR A 192 -0.12 5.24 1.40
CA TYR A 192 -0.18 3.82 1.72
C TYR A 192 0.13 3.53 3.20
N ASN A 193 1.19 4.16 3.72
CA ASN A 193 1.62 3.97 5.11
C ASN A 193 0.60 4.50 6.10
N ASN A 194 0.04 5.68 5.85
CA ASN A 194 -0.98 6.27 6.71
C ASN A 194 -2.26 5.42 6.75
N ALA A 195 -2.68 4.87 5.61
CA ALA A 195 -3.85 3.99 5.54
C ALA A 195 -3.65 2.71 6.36
N ARG A 196 -2.45 2.14 6.32
CA ARG A 196 -2.05 1.00 7.15
C ARG A 196 -2.12 1.33 8.63
N THR A 197 -1.55 2.46 9.05
CA THR A 197 -1.64 2.94 10.44
C THR A 197 -3.10 3.08 10.88
N ILE A 198 -3.95 3.75 10.10
CA ILE A 198 -5.37 3.94 10.42
C ILE A 198 -6.11 2.60 10.54
N ALA A 199 -5.85 1.64 9.65
CA ALA A 199 -6.47 0.32 9.72
C ALA A 199 -6.14 -0.38 11.05
N LEU A 200 -4.90 -0.28 11.51
CA LEU A 200 -4.44 -0.83 12.80
C LEU A 200 -5.12 -0.15 13.99
N LEU A 201 -5.30 1.17 13.94
CA LEU A 201 -6.02 1.92 14.98
C LEU A 201 -7.51 1.54 15.02
N ASN A 202 -8.16 1.43 13.86
CA ASN A 202 -9.60 1.15 13.76
C ASN A 202 -9.98 -0.24 14.26
N THR A 203 -9.14 -1.26 14.03
CA THR A 203 -9.33 -2.61 14.59
C THR A 203 -9.44 -2.60 16.12
N ARG A 204 -8.91 -1.58 16.80
CA ARG A 204 -9.00 -1.43 18.26
C ARG A 204 -10.34 -0.91 18.76
N ASN A 205 -11.04 -0.12 17.95
CA ASN A 205 -12.30 0.51 18.36
C ASN A 205 -13.52 -0.41 18.19
N THR A 206 -13.40 -1.47 17.40
CA THR A 206 -14.41 -2.51 17.28
C THR A 206 -14.07 -3.66 18.24
N ASN A 207 -14.96 -3.95 19.19
CA ASN A 207 -14.84 -5.02 20.21
C ASN A 207 -14.84 -6.46 19.62
N ALA A 208 -14.21 -6.73 18.48
CA ALA A 208 -14.19 -8.06 17.88
C ALA A 208 -12.87 -8.39 17.17
N THR A 209 -12.42 -9.62 17.44
CA THR A 209 -11.28 -10.39 16.91
C THR A 209 -9.88 -9.95 17.34
N GLU A 210 -9.19 -10.88 18.03
CA GLU A 210 -7.79 -10.81 18.44
C GLU A 210 -6.92 -10.30 17.28
N ILE A 211 -6.17 -9.22 17.50
CA ILE A 211 -5.18 -8.75 16.52
C ILE A 211 -4.10 -9.82 16.47
N PRO A 212 -3.84 -10.48 15.32
CA PRO A 212 -2.79 -11.47 15.22
C PRO A 212 -1.44 -10.77 15.48
N LEU A 213 -0.69 -11.30 16.45
CA LEU A 213 0.64 -10.79 16.82
C LEU A 213 1.72 -11.69 16.22
N SER A 214 2.82 -11.07 15.80
CA SER A 214 4.07 -11.72 15.44
C SER A 214 5.14 -11.36 16.46
N GLU A 215 6.09 -12.27 16.69
CA GLU A 215 7.14 -12.17 17.69
C GLU A 215 8.51 -11.91 17.04
N THR A 216 9.37 -11.14 17.71
CA THR A 216 10.81 -11.02 17.47
C THR A 216 11.54 -10.75 18.80
N GLU A 217 12.87 -10.62 18.78
CA GLU A 217 13.66 -10.25 19.96
C GLU A 217 14.25 -8.85 19.81
N ILE A 218 14.22 -8.08 20.89
CA ILE A 218 14.90 -6.78 21.01
C ILE A 218 15.74 -6.74 22.29
N ASN A 219 16.80 -5.93 22.28
CA ASN A 219 17.63 -5.68 23.47
C ASN A 219 17.34 -4.31 24.08
N ALA A 220 17.88 -4.05 25.27
CA ALA A 220 17.70 -2.80 26.02
C ALA A 220 18.23 -1.54 25.30
N GLY A 221 18.96 -1.69 24.19
CA GLY A 221 19.36 -0.56 23.33
C GLY A 221 18.20 0.05 22.55
N PHE A 222 17.07 -0.65 22.41
CA PHE A 222 15.87 -0.14 21.76
C PHE A 222 15.03 0.70 22.73
N LYS A 223 14.78 1.96 22.40
CA LYS A 223 13.87 2.81 23.16
C LYS A 223 12.44 2.68 22.63
N LEU A 224 11.50 2.28 23.49
CA LEU A 224 10.11 2.02 23.10
C LEU A 224 9.42 3.24 22.48
N ASN A 225 9.77 4.46 22.91
CA ASN A 225 9.22 5.69 22.33
C ASN A 225 9.71 5.93 20.91
N VAL A 226 10.99 5.64 20.64
CA VAL A 226 11.53 5.70 19.29
C VAL A 226 10.88 4.67 18.38
N ILE A 227 10.60 3.45 18.88
CA ILE A 227 9.84 2.46 18.12
C ILE A 227 8.45 2.99 17.79
N ALA A 228 7.73 3.50 18.80
CA ALA A 228 6.38 4.03 18.63
C ALA A 228 6.33 5.17 17.60
N ASP A 229 7.26 6.12 17.68
CA ASP A 229 7.39 7.24 16.76
C ASP A 229 7.68 6.78 15.32
N GLU A 230 8.65 5.86 15.15
CA GLU A 230 9.06 5.37 13.82
C GLU A 230 8.00 4.53 13.12
N LEU A 231 7.16 3.85 13.90
CA LEU A 231 6.03 3.07 13.41
C LEU A 231 4.72 3.89 13.36
N LYS A 232 4.74 5.14 13.84
CA LYS A 232 3.58 6.03 13.95
C LYS A 232 2.41 5.36 14.70
N ILE A 233 2.70 4.74 15.85
CA ILE A 233 1.71 4.10 16.74
C ILE A 233 1.76 4.76 18.11
N GLU A 234 0.68 4.67 18.89
CA GLU A 234 0.68 5.20 20.25
C GLU A 234 1.47 4.27 21.18
N MET A 235 2.18 4.87 22.14
CA MET A 235 2.93 4.14 23.17
C MET A 235 2.05 3.13 23.92
N ASN A 236 0.82 3.53 24.25
CA ASN A 236 -0.12 2.70 24.99
C ASN A 236 -0.43 1.38 24.25
N ASP A 237 -0.43 1.41 22.92
CA ASP A 237 -0.72 0.21 22.13
C ASP A 237 0.45 -0.75 22.13
N LEU A 238 1.66 -0.20 21.94
CA LEU A 238 2.89 -0.96 21.98
C LEU A 238 3.02 -1.69 23.32
N LEU A 239 2.74 -1.00 24.43
CA LEU A 239 2.73 -1.60 25.76
C LEU A 239 1.60 -2.62 25.94
N SER A 240 0.42 -2.40 25.33
CA SER A 240 -0.68 -3.37 25.40
C SER A 240 -0.36 -4.70 24.72
N TRP A 241 0.43 -4.68 23.64
CA TRP A 241 0.89 -5.89 22.95
C TRP A 241 2.09 -6.54 23.63
N ASN A 242 2.81 -5.78 24.46
CA ASN A 242 4.06 -6.18 25.10
C ASN A 242 3.97 -6.00 26.62
N PRO A 243 3.10 -6.76 27.30
CA PRO A 243 3.05 -6.70 28.76
C PRO A 243 4.42 -7.07 29.33
N GLU A 244 4.88 -6.33 30.35
CA GLU A 244 6.13 -6.57 31.09
C GLU A 244 7.44 -6.28 30.33
N ILE A 245 7.38 -5.82 29.08
CA ILE A 245 8.59 -5.57 28.28
C ILE A 245 9.58 -4.61 28.93
N VAL A 246 9.10 -3.60 29.65
CA VAL A 246 9.96 -2.64 30.36
C VAL A 246 10.75 -3.37 31.44
N SER A 247 10.07 -4.13 32.30
CA SER A 247 10.72 -4.90 33.37
C SER A 247 11.66 -5.97 32.84
N THR A 248 11.32 -6.66 31.74
CA THR A 248 12.18 -7.69 31.16
C THR A 248 13.43 -7.09 30.53
N LEU A 249 13.32 -5.96 29.81
CA LEU A 249 14.49 -5.28 29.26
C LEU A 249 15.41 -4.73 30.34
N GLU A 250 14.87 -4.25 31.45
CA GLU A 250 15.66 -3.77 32.59
C GLU A 250 16.37 -4.91 33.34
N ALA A 251 15.71 -6.07 33.49
CA ALA A 251 16.24 -7.21 34.24
C ALA A 251 17.24 -8.05 33.42
N ASP A 252 16.86 -8.41 32.19
CA ASP A 252 17.55 -9.41 31.38
C ASP A 252 18.38 -8.78 30.25
N GLY A 253 18.16 -7.49 29.95
CA GLY A 253 18.82 -6.80 28.85
C GLY A 253 18.26 -7.14 27.46
N GLU A 254 17.36 -8.11 27.37
CA GLU A 254 16.66 -8.53 26.16
C GLU A 254 15.22 -8.95 26.47
N SER A 255 14.34 -8.87 25.49
CA SER A 255 12.94 -9.27 25.65
C SER A 255 12.32 -9.69 24.33
N LYS A 256 11.34 -10.59 24.43
CA LYS A 256 10.41 -10.87 23.34
C LYS A 256 9.59 -9.62 23.04
N PHE A 257 9.46 -9.33 21.76
CA PHE A 257 8.76 -8.17 21.27
C PHE A 257 7.69 -8.59 20.27
N PHE A 258 6.47 -8.21 20.57
CA PHE A 258 5.27 -8.52 19.82
C PHE A 258 4.73 -7.28 19.13
N LEU A 259 4.39 -7.42 17.87
CA LEU A 259 3.64 -6.41 17.11
C LEU A 259 2.54 -7.11 16.34
N PRO A 260 1.46 -6.41 15.97
CA PRO A 260 0.52 -6.87 14.96
C PRO A 260 1.28 -7.44 13.76
N THR A 261 0.83 -8.56 13.21
CA THR A 261 1.49 -9.23 12.08
C THR A 261 1.69 -8.28 10.91
N ASP A 262 0.75 -7.36 10.69
CA ASP A 262 0.86 -6.32 9.66
C ASP A 262 1.90 -5.24 9.98
N LEU A 263 2.28 -5.03 11.25
CA LEU A 263 3.29 -4.04 11.70
C LEU A 263 4.72 -4.59 11.77
N MET A 264 4.87 -5.88 12.08
CA MET A 264 6.19 -6.49 12.31
C MET A 264 7.20 -6.28 11.15
N PRO A 265 6.82 -6.38 9.86
CA PRO A 265 7.75 -6.15 8.76
C PRO A 265 8.41 -4.76 8.78
N ASP A 266 7.66 -3.70 9.12
CA ASP A 266 8.22 -2.34 9.19
C ASP A 266 9.25 -2.21 10.30
N PHE A 267 8.97 -2.81 11.46
CA PHE A 267 9.91 -2.83 12.56
C PHE A 267 11.21 -3.52 12.15
N LEU A 268 11.12 -4.71 11.53
CA LEU A 268 12.29 -5.47 11.11
C LEU A 268 13.12 -4.73 10.06
N MET A 269 12.49 -4.07 9.09
CA MET A 269 13.19 -3.26 8.08
C MET A 269 13.89 -2.04 8.69
N LYS A 270 13.24 -1.36 9.64
CA LYS A 270 13.78 -0.17 10.30
C LYS A 270 14.64 -0.50 11.52
N LYS A 271 14.81 -1.78 11.89
CA LYS A 271 15.41 -2.23 13.16
C LYS A 271 16.74 -1.55 13.47
N ASN A 272 17.64 -1.47 12.49
CA ASN A 272 18.95 -0.83 12.66
C ASN A 272 18.87 0.70 12.79
N ALA A 273 17.96 1.34 12.04
CA ALA A 273 17.75 2.79 12.10
C ALA A 273 17.12 3.19 13.44
N ILE A 274 16.12 2.42 13.90
CA ILE A 274 15.47 2.56 15.20
C ILE A 274 16.49 2.39 16.32
N LEU A 275 17.32 1.34 16.28
CA LEU A 275 18.36 1.12 17.28
C LEU A 275 19.37 2.27 17.32
N SER A 276 19.85 2.70 16.15
CA SER A 276 20.77 3.83 16.03
C SER A 276 20.19 5.12 16.61
N LYS A 277 18.91 5.40 16.34
CA LYS A 277 18.19 6.57 16.88
C LYS A 277 17.93 6.44 18.38
N SER A 278 17.63 5.24 18.86
CA SER A 278 17.43 4.92 20.29
C SER A 278 18.67 5.22 21.12
N ILE A 279 19.85 4.88 20.60
CA ILE A 279 21.14 5.13 21.27
C ILE A 279 21.51 6.62 21.27
N ARG A 280 21.20 7.34 20.17
CA ARG A 280 21.57 8.76 20.01
C ARG A 280 20.68 9.73 20.78
N THR A 281 19.42 9.37 20.97
CA THR A 281 18.47 10.19 21.72
C THR A 281 18.80 9.99 23.19
N LYS A 282 19.23 11.03 23.92
CA LYS A 282 19.48 10.93 25.38
C LYS A 282 18.17 10.76 26.13
#